data_AF-A0A7M3N118-F1
#
_entry.id   AF-A0A7M3N118-F1
#
_cell.length_a   1.000
_cell.length_b   1.000
_cell.length_c   1.000
_cell.angle_alpha   90.00
_cell.angle_beta   90.00
_cell.angle_gamma   90.00
#
_symmetry.space_group_name_H-M   'P 1'
#
loop_
_entity.id
_entity.type
_entity.pdbx_description
1 polymer ?
#
loop_
_entity_poly.entity_id
_entity_poly.type
_entity_poly.pdbx_seq_one_letter_code
_entity_poly.pdbx_strand_id
1 'polypeptide(L)'
;MAVLFAACDSDDDNGPDPDVDPIILSGTQSSPLVLENIFTNPAASDYIVEGTFTIAAGVTVEPGVRITMTPGARIDINSSGSLSAVGTEDNPIFIEGEQDARGYWDFIRFQSNNPNNRLEHCVISHGGGSSLSNRQAAVTLVNNAQLSMVNTVIQESMRNGLIVTNTDNRLPEFENNIVTNCEQFPIAIRPHQLSSIDESTDFTTGNGFNQIAVGGSSVSSSVTVNRAAGPYFFDGTTSFESSAEIGPGTMIEMGPGARLEVRSTGSLSINGTATERVTITGAQAAKGYWDFIYFNDSNSPNNQILYADISYGGGSSLSNRTGIISSRGSSFFAMGNSSITNSMRYGITLGNSSTWEDLGDNEFSGNELGDIND
;
A
#
# COMPACT_ATOMS: atom_id res chain seq x y z
N MET A 1 44.84 -26.93 -36.11
CA MET A 1 43.72 -27.11 -37.07
C MET A 1 43.57 -28.61 -37.28
N ALA A 2 42.49 -29.30 -36.93
CA ALA A 2 41.13 -28.88 -36.64
C ALA A 2 40.64 -29.47 -35.31
N VAL A 3 39.77 -28.69 -34.68
CA VAL A 3 39.12 -28.90 -33.39
C VAL A 3 37.94 -29.85 -33.60
N LEU A 4 37.86 -30.89 -32.76
CA LEU A 4 36.65 -31.71 -32.64
C LEU A 4 35.64 -30.89 -31.81
N PHE A 5 34.53 -30.48 -32.43
CA PHE A 5 33.40 -29.93 -31.68
C PHE A 5 32.72 -31.09 -30.96
N ALA A 6 32.92 -31.18 -29.65
CA ALA A 6 31.97 -31.86 -28.78
C ALA A 6 30.75 -30.93 -28.67
N ALA A 7 29.62 -31.37 -29.22
CA ALA A 7 28.33 -30.81 -28.88
C ALA A 7 28.06 -31.16 -27.42
N CYS A 8 27.99 -30.17 -26.53
CA CYS A 8 27.32 -30.35 -25.26
C CYS A 8 25.82 -30.37 -25.60
N ASP A 9 25.21 -31.55 -25.42
CA ASP A 9 23.79 -31.64 -25.14
C ASP A 9 23.51 -30.75 -23.92
N SER A 10 22.49 -29.92 -24.03
CA SER A 10 21.84 -29.32 -22.87
C SER A 10 21.17 -30.46 -22.11
N ASP A 11 21.80 -30.90 -21.02
CA ASP A 11 21.14 -31.73 -20.02
C ASP A 11 19.98 -30.91 -19.43
N ASP A 12 18.79 -31.06 -20.02
CA ASP A 12 17.54 -30.88 -19.32
C ASP A 12 17.58 -31.86 -18.14
N ASP A 13 17.81 -31.33 -16.94
CA ASP A 13 17.86 -32.04 -15.67
C ASP A 13 16.44 -32.52 -15.26
N ASN A 14 15.82 -33.32 -16.13
CA ASN A 14 14.54 -34.00 -15.92
C ASN A 14 14.80 -35.40 -15.34
N GLY A 15 15.63 -35.48 -14.29
CA GLY A 15 15.71 -36.68 -13.47
C GLY A 15 14.33 -37.02 -12.90
N PRO A 16 13.97 -38.32 -12.76
CA PRO A 16 12.69 -38.69 -12.15
C PRO A 16 12.61 -38.13 -10.74
N ASP A 17 11.46 -37.56 -10.40
CA ASP A 17 11.14 -37.10 -9.04
C ASP A 17 11.44 -38.20 -8.00
N PRO A 18 11.90 -37.84 -6.80
CA PRO A 18 12.05 -38.80 -5.72
C PRO A 18 10.68 -39.42 -5.36
N ASP A 19 10.66 -40.71 -5.03
CA ASP A 19 9.46 -41.45 -4.59
C ASP A 19 9.11 -41.10 -3.13
N VAL A 20 8.90 -39.81 -2.86
CA VAL A 20 8.53 -39.24 -1.56
C VAL A 20 7.31 -38.35 -1.72
N ASP A 21 6.46 -38.31 -0.70
CA ASP A 21 5.30 -37.42 -0.66
C ASP A 21 5.71 -35.98 -0.28
N PRO A 22 4.90 -34.97 -0.63
CA PRO A 22 5.07 -33.60 -0.15
C PRO A 22 5.16 -33.52 1.38
N ILE A 23 5.98 -32.62 1.90
CA ILE A 23 6.18 -32.47 3.35
C ILE A 23 5.06 -31.60 3.94
N ILE A 24 4.38 -32.12 4.96
CA ILE A 24 3.35 -31.36 5.69
C ILE A 24 3.99 -30.34 6.64
N LEU A 25 3.63 -29.07 6.48
CA LEU A 25 3.98 -27.96 7.37
C LEU A 25 2.77 -27.63 8.27
N SER A 26 2.92 -27.88 9.57
CA SER A 26 1.90 -27.56 10.57
C SER A 26 2.51 -27.34 11.96
N GLY A 27 1.74 -26.81 12.91
CA GLY A 27 2.19 -26.60 14.27
C GLY A 27 3.17 -25.43 14.38
N THR A 28 4.16 -25.53 15.27
CA THR A 28 5.11 -24.43 15.54
C THR A 28 6.53 -24.84 15.19
N GLN A 29 7.15 -24.11 14.26
CA GLN A 29 8.57 -24.19 13.95
C GLN A 29 9.37 -23.33 14.92
N SER A 30 10.00 -23.97 15.92
CA SER A 30 10.77 -23.30 16.98
C SER A 30 12.29 -23.34 16.80
N SER A 31 12.79 -23.93 15.71
CA SER A 31 14.20 -23.94 15.34
C SER A 31 14.37 -23.51 13.88
N PRO A 32 15.57 -23.10 13.44
CA PRO A 32 15.81 -22.81 12.04
C PRO A 32 15.37 -23.96 11.11
N LEU A 33 14.81 -23.63 9.96
CA LEU A 33 14.37 -24.57 8.93
C LEU A 33 14.68 -24.00 7.55
N VAL A 34 15.17 -24.86 6.66
CA VAL A 34 15.30 -24.57 5.23
C VAL A 34 14.27 -25.44 4.50
N LEU A 35 13.46 -24.81 3.65
CA LEU A 35 12.57 -25.49 2.73
C LEU A 35 13.29 -25.57 1.38
N GLU A 36 13.77 -26.76 1.03
CA GLU A 36 14.50 -27.07 -0.20
C GLU A 36 13.50 -27.43 -1.31
N ASN A 37 13.88 -27.24 -2.57
CA ASN A 37 13.11 -27.76 -3.70
C ASN A 37 13.26 -29.29 -3.76
N ILE A 38 12.17 -30.03 -3.58
CA ILE A 38 12.17 -31.50 -3.43
C ILE A 38 11.98 -32.17 -4.79
N PHE A 39 11.12 -31.60 -5.63
CA PHE A 39 10.70 -32.20 -6.90
C PHE A 39 11.33 -31.47 -8.10
N THR A 40 11.80 -32.24 -9.08
CA THR A 40 12.28 -31.68 -10.35
C THR A 40 11.11 -31.24 -11.22
N ASN A 41 9.93 -31.87 -11.06
CA ASN A 41 8.71 -31.41 -11.69
C ASN A 41 8.25 -30.06 -11.09
N PRO A 42 8.31 -28.95 -11.85
CA PRO A 42 7.99 -27.61 -11.35
C PRO A 42 6.50 -27.37 -11.12
N ALA A 43 5.65 -28.39 -11.28
CA ALA A 43 4.23 -28.35 -10.92
C ALA A 43 3.91 -29.20 -9.67
N ALA A 44 4.86 -29.98 -9.16
CA ALA A 44 4.65 -30.79 -7.96
C ALA A 44 4.79 -29.94 -6.70
N SER A 45 3.90 -30.15 -5.73
CA SER A 45 3.97 -29.46 -4.44
C SER A 45 5.11 -30.04 -3.59
N ASP A 46 6.11 -29.25 -3.21
CA ASP A 46 7.14 -29.69 -2.26
C ASP A 46 6.57 -29.77 -0.85
N TYR A 47 5.73 -28.79 -0.50
CA TYR A 47 5.17 -28.64 0.83
C TYR A 47 3.66 -28.44 0.79
N ILE A 48 2.98 -28.95 1.82
CA ILE A 48 1.56 -28.70 2.05
C ILE A 48 1.39 -28.08 3.44
N VAL A 49 0.77 -26.91 3.53
CA VAL A 49 0.42 -26.30 4.81
C VAL A 49 -0.96 -26.79 5.25
N GLU A 50 -1.00 -27.48 6.40
CA GLU A 50 -2.23 -27.94 7.03
C GLU A 50 -2.54 -27.14 8.29
N GLY A 51 -3.75 -26.54 8.34
CA GLY A 51 -4.22 -25.77 9.49
C GLY A 51 -3.40 -24.50 9.72
N THR A 52 -2.43 -24.52 10.63
CA THR A 52 -1.58 -23.34 10.90
C THR A 52 -0.14 -23.77 11.05
N PHE A 53 0.72 -23.19 10.21
CA PHE A 53 2.16 -23.26 10.32
C PHE A 53 2.68 -21.97 10.98
N THR A 54 3.03 -22.08 12.25
CA THR A 54 3.53 -20.98 13.06
C THR A 54 5.06 -20.95 13.00
N ILE A 55 5.63 -19.85 12.55
CA ILE A 55 7.07 -19.63 12.45
C ILE A 55 7.53 -18.83 13.66
N ALA A 56 8.25 -19.47 14.58
CA ALA A 56 8.81 -18.86 15.80
C ALA A 56 10.34 -18.76 15.79
N ALA A 57 10.99 -19.25 14.73
CA ALA A 57 12.42 -19.13 14.41
C ALA A 57 12.60 -18.72 12.94
N GLY A 58 13.83 -18.72 12.42
CA GLY A 58 14.08 -18.39 11.01
C GLY A 58 13.71 -19.53 10.07
N VAL A 59 12.87 -19.26 9.08
CA VAL A 59 12.57 -20.15 7.95
C VAL A 59 13.10 -19.52 6.67
N THR A 60 13.87 -20.28 5.92
CA THR A 60 14.33 -19.93 4.57
C THR A 60 13.62 -20.83 3.57
N VAL A 61 13.13 -20.25 2.48
CA VAL A 61 12.52 -20.98 1.35
C VAL A 61 13.43 -20.79 0.15
N GLU A 62 13.95 -21.89 -0.39
CA GLU A 62 14.84 -21.86 -1.55
C GLU A 62 14.09 -21.57 -2.86
N PRO A 63 14.77 -21.07 -3.90
CA PRO A 63 14.16 -20.86 -5.22
C PRO A 63 13.50 -22.13 -5.79
N GLY A 64 12.38 -21.94 -6.49
CA GLY A 64 11.62 -23.02 -7.15
C GLY A 64 10.65 -23.77 -6.25
N VAL A 65 10.68 -23.56 -4.92
CA VAL A 65 9.80 -24.24 -3.98
C VAL A 65 8.32 -23.92 -4.22
N ARG A 66 7.47 -24.94 -4.16
CA ARG A 66 6.01 -24.85 -4.21
C ARG A 66 5.37 -25.27 -2.90
N ILE A 67 4.56 -24.37 -2.35
CA ILE A 67 3.81 -24.56 -1.11
C ILE A 67 2.32 -24.53 -1.41
N THR A 68 1.65 -25.66 -1.25
CA THR A 68 0.20 -25.78 -1.38
C THR A 68 -0.50 -25.53 -0.05
N MET A 69 -1.52 -24.68 -0.08
CA MET A 69 -2.30 -24.27 1.09
C MET A 69 -3.65 -24.99 1.10
N THR A 70 -3.92 -25.77 2.15
CA THR A 70 -5.21 -26.45 2.36
C THR A 70 -6.34 -25.47 2.77
N PRO A 71 -7.63 -25.89 2.77
CA PRO A 71 -8.74 -25.02 3.14
C PRO A 71 -8.55 -24.34 4.51
N GLY A 72 -8.57 -22.99 4.53
CA GLY A 72 -8.39 -22.19 5.75
C GLY A 72 -6.98 -22.23 6.34
N ALA A 73 -5.99 -22.75 5.62
CA ALA A 73 -4.60 -22.81 6.06
C ALA A 73 -3.99 -21.43 6.29
N ARG A 74 -2.96 -21.36 7.15
CA ARG A 74 -2.31 -20.12 7.56
C ARG A 74 -0.81 -20.30 7.76
N ILE A 75 -0.03 -19.30 7.35
CA ILE A 75 1.36 -19.14 7.76
C ILE A 75 1.43 -17.95 8.72
N ASP A 76 1.95 -18.17 9.93
CA ASP A 76 1.95 -17.17 10.99
C ASP A 76 3.37 -16.92 11.53
N ILE A 77 4.00 -15.84 11.07
CA ILE A 77 5.33 -15.42 11.50
C ILE A 77 5.18 -14.61 12.78
N ASN A 78 5.38 -15.27 13.91
CA ASN A 78 5.32 -14.66 15.24
C ASN A 78 6.45 -13.65 15.45
N SER A 79 6.39 -12.87 16.54
CA SER A 79 7.34 -11.80 16.85
C SER A 79 8.81 -12.23 16.94
N SER A 80 9.10 -13.51 17.19
CA SER A 80 10.46 -14.07 17.23
C SER A 80 10.89 -14.75 15.93
N GLY A 81 9.96 -15.00 15.00
CA GLY A 81 10.23 -15.71 13.75
C GLY A 81 10.66 -14.79 12.62
N SER A 82 11.11 -15.40 11.54
CA SER A 82 11.28 -14.72 10.25
C SER A 82 11.04 -15.67 9.08
N LEU A 83 10.57 -15.13 7.96
CA LEU A 83 10.42 -15.88 6.72
C LEU A 83 11.19 -15.19 5.60
N SER A 84 12.20 -15.87 5.06
CA SER A 84 12.96 -15.43 3.89
C SER A 84 12.62 -16.34 2.72
N ALA A 85 11.72 -15.90 1.83
CA ALA A 85 11.40 -16.58 0.58
C ALA A 85 11.97 -15.75 -0.57
N VAL A 86 13.09 -16.19 -1.14
CA VAL A 86 13.82 -15.48 -2.17
C VAL A 86 14.01 -16.42 -3.35
N GLY A 87 13.09 -16.32 -4.31
CA GLY A 87 13.18 -17.03 -5.59
C GLY A 87 14.03 -16.28 -6.61
N THR A 88 13.94 -16.70 -7.87
CA THR A 88 14.50 -15.98 -9.02
C THR A 88 13.44 -15.84 -10.12
N GLU A 89 13.72 -15.04 -11.15
CA GLU A 89 12.85 -14.95 -12.34
C GLU A 89 12.63 -16.34 -12.99
N ASP A 90 13.69 -17.14 -13.09
CA ASP A 90 13.62 -18.49 -13.65
C ASP A 90 13.00 -19.52 -12.69
N ASN A 91 13.17 -19.33 -11.38
CA ASN A 91 12.73 -20.26 -10.34
C ASN A 91 11.95 -19.51 -9.24
N PRO A 92 10.75 -19.01 -9.56
CA PRO A 92 9.93 -18.32 -8.58
C PRO A 92 9.42 -19.28 -7.50
N ILE A 93 9.13 -18.74 -6.32
CA ILE A 93 8.51 -19.50 -5.22
C ILE A 93 7.00 -19.37 -5.33
N PHE A 94 6.26 -20.48 -5.25
CA PHE A 94 4.80 -20.48 -5.32
C PHE A 94 4.18 -20.76 -3.95
N ILE A 95 3.21 -19.94 -3.54
CA ILE A 95 2.35 -20.18 -2.37
C ILE A 95 0.90 -20.04 -2.82
N GLU A 96 0.21 -21.17 -2.98
CA GLU A 96 -1.08 -21.22 -3.69
C GLU A 96 -2.08 -22.14 -3.01
N GLY A 97 -3.37 -21.88 -3.21
CA GLY A 97 -4.43 -22.79 -2.75
C GLY A 97 -4.39 -24.14 -3.48
N GLU A 98 -4.77 -25.21 -2.78
CA GLU A 98 -4.98 -26.54 -3.39
C GLU A 98 -6.05 -26.53 -4.49
N GLN A 99 -6.94 -25.54 -4.48
CA GLN A 99 -7.87 -25.25 -5.56
C GLN A 99 -7.76 -23.79 -5.98
N ASP A 100 -8.02 -23.55 -7.27
CA ASP A 100 -8.08 -22.22 -7.88
C ASP A 100 -9.36 -21.48 -7.46
N ALA A 101 -9.47 -21.16 -6.18
CA ALA A 101 -10.60 -20.48 -5.58
C ALA A 101 -10.12 -19.36 -4.67
N ARG A 102 -10.59 -18.14 -4.89
CA ARG A 102 -10.27 -17.01 -4.01
C ARG A 102 -10.65 -17.31 -2.57
N GLY A 103 -9.73 -17.07 -1.63
CA GLY A 103 -9.98 -17.29 -0.21
C GLY A 103 -10.02 -18.77 0.17
N TYR A 104 -9.40 -19.64 -0.63
CA TYR A 104 -9.24 -21.05 -0.30
C TYR A 104 -8.51 -21.21 1.04
N TRP A 105 -7.49 -20.37 1.26
CA TRP A 105 -6.75 -20.29 2.52
C TRP A 105 -6.78 -18.87 3.08
N ASP A 106 -6.42 -18.72 4.35
CA ASP A 106 -6.68 -17.49 5.10
C ASP A 106 -5.65 -16.40 4.81
N PHE A 107 -4.41 -16.53 5.30
CA PHE A 107 -3.37 -15.50 5.19
C PHE A 107 -1.95 -16.00 5.52
N ILE A 108 -0.97 -15.22 5.04
CA ILE A 108 0.41 -15.16 5.54
C ILE A 108 0.49 -13.91 6.41
N ARG A 109 0.89 -14.06 7.67
CA ARG A 109 0.92 -12.94 8.63
C ARG A 109 2.30 -12.72 9.19
N PHE A 110 2.80 -11.50 9.06
CA PHE A 110 4.04 -11.04 9.67
C PHE A 110 3.74 -10.24 10.95
N GLN A 111 4.33 -10.69 12.06
CA GLN A 111 4.29 -10.00 13.35
C GLN A 111 5.68 -9.60 13.88
N SER A 112 6.76 -10.02 13.20
CA SER A 112 8.13 -9.74 13.63
C SER A 112 8.73 -8.54 12.93
N ASN A 113 9.49 -7.77 13.69
CA ASN A 113 10.33 -6.71 13.15
C ASN A 113 11.71 -7.27 12.70
N ASN A 114 11.73 -8.42 12.04
CA ASN A 114 12.97 -9.08 11.63
C ASN A 114 13.34 -8.67 10.18
N PRO A 115 14.55 -8.13 9.92
CA PRO A 115 14.94 -7.73 8.56
C PRO A 115 15.04 -8.89 7.57
N ASN A 116 15.06 -10.13 8.06
CA ASN A 116 15.03 -11.32 7.20
C ASN A 116 13.63 -11.66 6.67
N ASN A 117 12.60 -10.89 7.05
CA ASN A 117 11.28 -11.02 6.45
C ASN A 117 11.32 -10.49 5.02
N ARG A 118 11.36 -11.39 4.05
CA ARG A 118 11.54 -11.06 2.65
C ARG A 118 10.70 -11.99 1.78
N LEU A 119 9.97 -11.41 0.85
CA LEU A 119 9.31 -12.07 -0.27
C LEU A 119 9.91 -11.50 -1.55
N GLU A 120 10.63 -12.31 -2.30
CA GLU A 120 11.25 -11.91 -3.55
C GLU A 120 11.05 -12.98 -4.62
N HIS A 121 10.62 -12.57 -5.82
CA HIS A 121 10.24 -13.51 -6.90
C HIS A 121 9.26 -14.59 -6.42
N CYS A 122 8.26 -14.17 -5.65
CA CYS A 122 7.19 -15.05 -5.15
C CYS A 122 5.90 -14.86 -5.96
N VAL A 123 5.10 -15.92 -6.07
CA VAL A 123 3.72 -15.87 -6.58
C VAL A 123 2.79 -16.38 -5.47
N ILE A 124 1.94 -15.48 -4.96
CA ILE A 124 1.01 -15.76 -3.86
C ILE A 124 -0.40 -15.67 -4.41
N SER A 125 -1.14 -16.78 -4.39
CA SER A 125 -2.47 -16.87 -5.02
C SER A 125 -3.52 -17.51 -4.11
N HIS A 126 -4.80 -17.19 -4.38
CA HIS A 126 -5.96 -17.86 -3.77
C HIS A 126 -6.15 -17.65 -2.26
N GLY A 127 -5.45 -16.68 -1.66
CA GLY A 127 -5.53 -16.35 -0.24
C GLY A 127 -6.67 -15.40 0.13
N GLY A 128 -6.64 -14.87 1.35
CA GLY A 128 -7.58 -13.85 1.84
C GLY A 128 -8.90 -14.40 2.39
N GLY A 129 -8.98 -15.70 2.69
CA GLY A 129 -10.20 -16.37 3.17
C GLY A 129 -10.66 -15.99 4.57
N SER A 130 -9.80 -15.33 5.36
CA SER A 130 -10.11 -15.03 6.76
C SER A 130 -11.29 -14.06 6.89
N SER A 131 -12.21 -14.36 7.81
CA SER A 131 -13.32 -13.47 8.17
C SER A 131 -12.97 -12.46 9.26
N LEU A 132 -11.75 -12.49 9.81
CA LEU A 132 -11.32 -11.59 10.88
C LEU A 132 -11.11 -10.18 10.31
N SER A 133 -11.72 -9.17 10.94
CA SER A 133 -11.74 -7.78 10.43
C SER A 133 -10.36 -7.14 10.28
N ASN A 134 -9.35 -7.59 11.03
CA ASN A 134 -7.97 -7.10 10.94
C ASN A 134 -7.03 -8.00 10.14
N ARG A 135 -7.56 -8.99 9.41
CA ARG A 135 -6.79 -9.96 8.60
C ARG A 135 -7.45 -10.22 7.25
N GLN A 136 -7.91 -9.14 6.61
CA GLN A 136 -8.70 -9.19 5.39
C GLN A 136 -7.80 -9.18 4.13
N ALA A 137 -6.73 -9.98 4.10
CA ALA A 137 -5.80 -10.01 2.98
C ALA A 137 -5.05 -11.34 2.85
N ALA A 138 -4.48 -11.62 1.68
CA ALA A 138 -3.58 -12.75 1.48
C ALA A 138 -2.29 -12.58 2.29
N VAL A 139 -1.75 -11.35 2.36
CA VAL A 139 -0.57 -11.00 3.18
C VAL A 139 -0.94 -9.89 4.17
N THR A 140 -0.58 -10.06 5.45
CA THR A 140 -0.88 -9.05 6.49
C THR A 140 0.35 -8.76 7.36
N LEU A 141 0.68 -7.47 7.55
CA LEU A 141 1.61 -6.99 8.57
C LEU A 141 0.85 -6.41 9.76
N VAL A 142 1.20 -6.83 10.98
CA VAL A 142 0.58 -6.36 12.22
C VAL A 142 1.61 -6.03 13.30
N ASN A 143 1.15 -5.29 14.33
CA ASN A 143 1.94 -4.85 15.47
C ASN A 143 3.06 -3.87 15.06
N ASN A 144 4.28 -4.36 14.89
CA ASN A 144 5.47 -3.59 14.51
C ASN A 144 6.33 -4.37 13.50
N ALA A 145 5.66 -5.12 12.61
CA ALA A 145 6.32 -5.99 11.65
C ALA A 145 7.05 -5.21 10.57
N GLN A 146 8.05 -5.84 9.97
CA GLN A 146 8.64 -5.38 8.72
C GLN A 146 8.64 -6.49 7.67
N LEU A 147 8.50 -6.10 6.41
CA LEU A 147 8.56 -7.00 5.25
C LEU A 147 9.17 -6.25 4.06
N SER A 148 10.25 -6.79 3.50
CA SER A 148 10.69 -6.44 2.14
C SER A 148 9.92 -7.28 1.13
N MET A 149 9.39 -6.66 0.08
CA MET A 149 8.65 -7.34 -0.98
C MET A 149 9.08 -6.81 -2.35
N VAL A 150 9.73 -7.65 -3.16
CA VAL A 150 10.35 -7.25 -4.42
C VAL A 150 9.99 -8.26 -5.52
N ASN A 151 9.69 -7.82 -6.73
CA ASN A 151 9.40 -8.71 -7.88
C ASN A 151 8.36 -9.79 -7.56
N THR A 152 7.38 -9.49 -6.70
CA THR A 152 6.42 -10.47 -6.16
C THR A 152 5.02 -10.21 -6.71
N VAL A 153 4.31 -11.29 -7.02
CA VAL A 153 2.91 -11.27 -7.46
C VAL A 153 2.00 -11.71 -6.33
N ILE A 154 0.99 -10.89 -6.00
CA ILE A 154 -0.16 -11.28 -5.20
C ILE A 154 -1.39 -11.24 -6.10
N GLN A 155 -2.09 -12.36 -6.22
CA GLN A 155 -3.25 -12.46 -7.11
C GLN A 155 -4.40 -13.28 -6.54
N GLU A 156 -5.61 -13.09 -7.09
CA GLU A 156 -6.78 -13.91 -6.79
C GLU A 156 -7.10 -13.98 -5.28
N SER A 157 -6.94 -12.86 -4.57
CA SER A 157 -7.31 -12.75 -3.16
C SER A 157 -8.83 -12.52 -3.03
N MET A 158 -9.49 -13.23 -2.10
CA MET A 158 -10.91 -12.99 -1.79
C MET A 158 -11.14 -11.61 -1.16
N ARG A 159 -10.08 -10.94 -0.71
CA ARG A 159 -10.18 -9.64 -0.05
C ARG A 159 -9.12 -8.71 -0.61
N ASN A 160 -8.26 -8.16 0.25
CA ASN A 160 -7.15 -7.33 -0.18
C ASN A 160 -5.94 -8.20 -0.55
N GLY A 161 -5.01 -7.69 -1.35
CA GLY A 161 -3.74 -8.38 -1.59
C GLY A 161 -2.84 -8.32 -0.36
N LEU A 162 -2.54 -7.08 0.07
CA LEU A 162 -1.68 -6.75 1.21
C LEU A 162 -2.38 -5.77 2.17
N ILE A 163 -2.32 -6.04 3.47
CA ILE A 163 -2.71 -5.07 4.52
C ILE A 163 -1.54 -4.78 5.47
N VAL A 164 -1.35 -3.50 5.78
CA VAL A 164 -0.46 -3.00 6.84
C VAL A 164 -1.31 -2.29 7.90
N THR A 165 -1.52 -2.91 9.06
CA THR A 165 -2.55 -2.44 10.02
C THR A 165 -2.10 -1.32 10.96
N ASN A 166 -0.81 -1.28 11.32
CA ASN A 166 -0.25 -0.41 12.34
C ASN A 166 0.73 0.60 11.74
N THR A 167 0.84 1.77 12.38
CA THR A 167 1.73 2.86 11.95
C THR A 167 3.21 2.48 12.02
N ASP A 168 3.58 1.62 12.96
CA ASP A 168 4.96 1.22 13.23
C ASP A 168 5.45 0.07 12.34
N ASN A 169 4.55 -0.49 11.52
CA ASN A 169 4.94 -1.48 10.52
C ASN A 169 5.79 -0.82 9.42
N ARG A 170 6.66 -1.58 8.75
CA ARG A 170 7.58 -1.03 7.76
C ARG A 170 7.64 -1.87 6.49
N LEU A 171 7.78 -1.17 5.37
CA LEU A 171 8.05 -1.74 4.04
C LEU A 171 9.38 -1.15 3.54
N PRO A 172 10.54 -1.62 4.04
CA PRO A 172 11.84 -1.00 3.76
C PRO A 172 12.26 -1.10 2.28
N GLU A 173 11.86 -2.17 1.59
CA GLU A 173 12.04 -2.36 0.14
C GLU A 173 10.70 -2.88 -0.41
N PHE A 174 10.04 -2.08 -1.25
CA PHE A 174 8.73 -2.41 -1.80
C PHE A 174 8.65 -1.93 -3.25
N GLU A 175 9.12 -2.77 -4.17
CA GLU A 175 9.32 -2.37 -5.56
C GLU A 175 9.02 -3.52 -6.53
N ASN A 176 8.64 -3.18 -7.77
CA ASN A 176 8.41 -4.09 -8.89
C ASN A 176 7.40 -5.22 -8.59
N ASN A 177 6.41 -4.95 -7.73
CA ASN A 177 5.40 -5.93 -7.37
C ASN A 177 4.19 -5.85 -8.30
N ILE A 178 3.41 -6.92 -8.38
CA ILE A 178 2.11 -6.93 -9.06
C ILE A 178 1.05 -7.38 -8.07
N VAL A 179 0.00 -6.58 -7.88
CA VAL A 179 -1.14 -6.94 -7.05
C VAL A 179 -2.43 -6.81 -7.85
N THR A 180 -3.01 -7.95 -8.24
CA THR A 180 -4.12 -7.99 -9.20
C THR A 180 -5.22 -8.99 -8.81
N ASN A 181 -6.38 -8.89 -9.43
CA ASN A 181 -7.50 -9.82 -9.24
C ASN A 181 -7.92 -10.04 -7.76
N CYS A 182 -7.70 -9.04 -6.89
CA CYS A 182 -8.18 -9.04 -5.52
C CYS A 182 -9.62 -8.48 -5.48
N GLU A 183 -10.54 -9.10 -4.73
CA GLU A 183 -11.94 -8.62 -4.68
C GLU A 183 -12.11 -7.25 -4.02
N GLN A 184 -11.12 -6.77 -3.26
CA GLN A 184 -11.12 -5.45 -2.60
C GLN A 184 -9.95 -4.58 -3.11
N PHE A 185 -9.24 -3.89 -2.21
CA PHE A 185 -8.07 -3.09 -2.58
C PHE A 185 -6.85 -4.00 -2.77
N PRO A 186 -5.98 -3.74 -3.75
CA PRO A 186 -4.71 -4.45 -3.88
C PRO A 186 -3.87 -4.29 -2.60
N ILE A 187 -3.73 -3.06 -2.13
CA ILE A 187 -2.90 -2.70 -0.99
C ILE A 187 -3.69 -1.76 -0.07
N ALA A 188 -3.67 -2.02 1.23
CA ALA A 188 -4.17 -1.09 2.23
C ALA A 188 -3.11 -0.82 3.31
N ILE A 189 -2.83 0.45 3.55
CA ILE A 189 -1.74 0.93 4.41
C ILE A 189 -2.21 2.00 5.40
N ARG A 190 -1.30 2.43 6.29
CA ARG A 190 -1.41 3.69 7.03
C ARG A 190 -0.60 4.78 6.32
N PRO A 191 -0.87 6.07 6.61
CA PRO A 191 -0.08 7.16 6.07
C PRO A 191 1.44 7.03 6.25
N HIS A 192 1.89 6.36 7.32
CA HIS A 192 3.31 6.17 7.62
C HIS A 192 4.06 5.33 6.58
N GLN A 193 3.37 4.53 5.77
CA GLN A 193 3.97 3.72 4.72
C GLN A 193 3.96 4.40 3.34
N LEU A 194 3.40 5.62 3.21
CA LEU A 194 3.34 6.32 1.91
C LEU A 194 4.73 6.53 1.30
N SER A 195 5.76 6.75 2.12
CA SER A 195 7.14 6.92 1.66
C SER A 195 7.76 5.64 1.10
N SER A 196 7.16 4.48 1.33
CA SER A 196 7.64 3.17 0.86
C SER A 196 7.07 2.77 -0.49
N ILE A 197 6.05 3.47 -0.98
CA ILE A 197 5.40 3.14 -2.26
C ILE A 197 6.07 3.94 -3.38
N ASP A 198 6.14 3.37 -4.57
CA ASP A 198 6.58 4.05 -5.79
C ASP A 198 5.76 3.60 -7.02
N GLU A 199 6.17 4.06 -8.20
CA GLU A 199 5.51 3.74 -9.48
C GLU A 199 5.83 2.35 -10.04
N SER A 200 6.77 1.62 -9.42
CA SER A 200 7.21 0.32 -9.93
C SER A 200 6.24 -0.82 -9.60
N THR A 201 5.38 -0.63 -8.60
CA THR A 201 4.36 -1.62 -8.22
C THR A 201 3.09 -1.42 -9.04
N ASP A 202 2.71 -2.41 -9.85
CA ASP A 202 1.45 -2.40 -10.60
C ASP A 202 0.31 -2.97 -9.76
N PHE A 203 -0.74 -2.16 -9.61
CA PHE A 203 -1.99 -2.51 -8.95
C PHE A 203 -3.21 -1.96 -9.70
N THR A 204 -2.99 -1.51 -10.93
CA THR A 204 -3.90 -0.61 -11.66
C THR A 204 -5.03 -1.34 -12.37
N THR A 205 -5.00 -2.68 -12.41
CA THR A 205 -5.98 -3.51 -13.11
C THR A 205 -6.38 -4.76 -12.32
N GLY A 206 -7.60 -5.24 -12.57
CA GLY A 206 -8.11 -6.52 -12.05
C GLY A 206 -8.69 -6.50 -10.63
N ASN A 207 -8.41 -5.46 -9.82
CA ASN A 207 -8.89 -5.39 -8.44
C ASN A 207 -10.30 -4.80 -8.34
N GLY A 208 -11.01 -5.12 -7.25
CA GLY A 208 -12.30 -4.51 -6.92
C GLY A 208 -12.21 -2.99 -6.80
N PHE A 209 -11.07 -2.49 -6.31
CA PHE A 209 -10.69 -1.09 -6.32
C PHE A 209 -9.23 -0.97 -6.76
N ASN A 210 -8.94 -0.40 -7.93
CA ASN A 210 -7.56 -0.27 -8.46
C ASN A 210 -6.82 0.92 -7.84
N GLN A 211 -6.73 0.95 -6.51
CA GLN A 211 -6.23 2.06 -5.70
C GLN A 211 -5.54 1.53 -4.43
N ILE A 212 -4.60 2.28 -3.89
CA ILE A 212 -4.02 1.97 -2.58
C ILE A 212 -4.89 2.62 -1.50
N ALA A 213 -5.53 1.82 -0.65
CA ALA A 213 -6.29 2.35 0.48
C ALA A 213 -5.36 2.89 1.57
N VAL A 214 -5.62 4.10 2.05
CA VAL A 214 -4.85 4.78 3.10
C VAL A 214 -5.76 5.06 4.28
N GLY A 215 -5.65 4.21 5.30
CA GLY A 215 -6.44 4.28 6.52
C GLY A 215 -6.04 5.46 7.40
N GLY A 216 -6.92 6.44 7.59
CA GLY A 216 -6.62 7.68 8.32
C GLY A 216 -5.97 7.48 9.72
N SER A 217 -4.99 8.32 10.04
CA SER A 217 -4.33 8.37 11.37
C SER A 217 -3.64 9.71 11.62
N SER A 218 -3.21 9.97 12.86
CA SER A 218 -2.17 10.99 13.11
C SER A 218 -0.84 10.55 12.48
N VAL A 219 -0.04 11.51 12.01
CA VAL A 219 1.28 11.30 11.40
C VAL A 219 2.28 12.17 12.12
N SER A 220 3.00 11.56 13.07
CA SER A 220 3.92 12.25 14.00
C SER A 220 5.38 12.23 13.55
N SER A 221 5.67 11.62 12.40
CA SER A 221 6.98 11.61 11.74
C SER A 221 6.86 12.17 10.32
N SER A 222 7.97 12.64 9.75
CA SER A 222 7.99 13.14 8.38
C SER A 222 7.54 12.04 7.40
N VAL A 223 6.71 12.41 6.43
CA VAL A 223 6.23 11.51 5.38
C VAL A 223 6.34 12.17 4.01
N THR A 224 6.72 11.38 3.00
CA THR A 224 6.68 11.77 1.60
C THR A 224 5.65 10.88 0.92
N VAL A 225 4.70 11.50 0.21
CA VAL A 225 3.75 10.79 -0.65
C VAL A 225 4.37 10.74 -2.03
N ASN A 226 5.03 9.62 -2.31
CA ASN A 226 5.62 9.35 -3.60
C ASN A 226 4.51 9.08 -4.63
N ARG A 227 4.78 9.37 -5.90
CA ARG A 227 3.89 8.96 -6.98
C ARG A 227 3.84 7.43 -7.07
N ALA A 228 2.63 6.89 -7.11
CA ALA A 228 2.37 5.48 -7.37
C ALA A 228 1.85 5.28 -8.80
N ALA A 229 1.80 4.03 -9.27
CA ALA A 229 1.25 3.69 -10.60
C ALA A 229 -0.23 4.09 -10.77
N GLY A 230 -0.98 4.15 -9.67
CA GLY A 230 -2.39 4.55 -9.61
C GLY A 230 -2.70 5.43 -8.39
N PRO A 231 -3.99 5.67 -8.07
CA PRO A 231 -4.38 6.59 -7.01
C PRO A 231 -4.16 6.03 -5.60
N TYR A 232 -3.88 6.92 -4.66
CA TYR A 232 -4.11 6.66 -3.24
C TYR A 232 -5.54 7.03 -2.87
N PHE A 233 -6.26 6.12 -2.20
CA PHE A 233 -7.60 6.35 -1.67
C PHE A 233 -7.56 6.60 -0.16
N PHE A 234 -7.75 7.84 0.26
CA PHE A 234 -7.79 8.22 1.68
C PHE A 234 -9.22 8.04 2.21
N ASP A 235 -9.42 7.12 3.15
CA ASP A 235 -10.75 6.70 3.61
C ASP A 235 -11.24 7.43 4.89
N GLY A 236 -10.41 8.31 5.45
CA GLY A 236 -10.64 8.88 6.76
C GLY A 236 -9.88 10.18 7.01
N THR A 237 -9.72 10.53 8.28
CA THR A 237 -8.97 11.73 8.67
C THR A 237 -7.49 11.39 8.84
N THR A 238 -6.64 12.03 8.04
CA THR A 238 -5.18 12.02 8.22
C THR A 238 -4.74 13.33 8.84
N SER A 239 -4.13 13.28 10.03
CA SER A 239 -3.66 14.47 10.77
C SER A 239 -2.14 14.55 10.75
N PHE A 240 -1.58 15.48 9.99
CA PHE A 240 -0.14 15.74 9.95
C PHE A 240 0.29 16.53 11.19
N GLU A 241 1.04 15.89 12.07
CA GLU A 241 1.70 16.47 13.26
C GLU A 241 3.21 16.67 13.04
N SER A 242 3.69 16.26 11.87
CA SER A 242 5.04 16.48 11.34
C SER A 242 4.95 16.92 9.87
N SER A 243 6.08 17.02 9.17
CA SER A 243 6.11 17.45 7.77
C SER A 243 5.59 16.36 6.82
N ALA A 244 4.63 16.72 5.96
CA ALA A 244 4.18 15.92 4.85
C ALA A 244 4.50 16.62 3.52
N GLU A 245 5.07 15.87 2.58
CA GLU A 245 5.34 16.35 1.22
C GLU A 245 4.62 15.45 0.21
N ILE A 246 3.87 16.05 -0.72
CA ILE A 246 3.20 15.36 -1.82
C ILE A 246 3.90 15.77 -3.11
N GLY A 247 4.55 14.81 -3.76
CA GLY A 247 5.39 15.05 -4.94
C GLY A 247 4.63 15.14 -6.27
N PRO A 248 5.30 15.56 -7.36
CA PRO A 248 4.68 15.74 -8.67
C PRO A 248 3.96 14.51 -9.22
N GLY A 249 2.86 14.75 -9.95
CA GLY A 249 2.08 13.69 -10.61
C GLY A 249 1.31 12.76 -9.67
N THR A 250 1.33 13.00 -8.36
CA THR A 250 0.60 12.19 -7.39
C THR A 250 -0.91 12.35 -7.54
N MET A 251 -1.64 11.23 -7.53
CA MET A 251 -3.10 11.19 -7.58
C MET A 251 -3.66 10.71 -6.24
N ILE A 252 -4.50 11.54 -5.63
CA ILE A 252 -5.19 11.25 -4.38
C ILE A 252 -6.70 11.34 -4.62
N GLU A 253 -7.38 10.26 -4.27
CA GLU A 253 -8.82 10.19 -4.19
C GLU A 253 -9.26 10.17 -2.72
N MET A 254 -10.19 11.05 -2.39
CA MET A 254 -10.70 11.22 -1.05
C MET A 254 -12.04 10.50 -0.92
N GLY A 255 -12.16 9.64 0.09
CA GLY A 255 -13.38 8.95 0.44
C GLY A 255 -14.42 9.85 1.12
N PRO A 256 -15.66 9.33 1.32
CA PRO A 256 -16.73 10.05 1.98
C PRO A 256 -16.32 10.61 3.35
N GLY A 257 -16.36 11.93 3.51
CA GLY A 257 -15.99 12.61 4.76
C GLY A 257 -14.50 12.55 5.14
N ALA A 258 -13.62 12.07 4.25
CA ALA A 258 -12.18 12.05 4.46
C ALA A 258 -11.60 13.47 4.56
N ARG A 259 -10.50 13.62 5.31
CA ARG A 259 -9.88 14.91 5.66
C ARG A 259 -8.37 14.82 5.63
N LEU A 260 -7.73 15.89 5.20
CA LEU A 260 -6.32 16.16 5.49
C LEU A 260 -6.27 17.31 6.51
N GLU A 261 -5.79 17.05 7.72
CA GLU A 261 -5.65 18.09 8.75
C GLU A 261 -4.16 18.34 9.03
N VAL A 262 -3.73 19.60 9.03
CA VAL A 262 -2.36 20.00 9.38
C VAL A 262 -2.40 20.64 10.76
N ARG A 263 -1.79 19.97 11.74
CA ARG A 263 -1.75 20.42 13.14
C ARG A 263 -0.65 21.46 13.36
N SER A 264 -0.64 22.08 14.53
CA SER A 264 0.26 23.20 14.86
C SER A 264 1.75 22.88 14.73
N THR A 265 2.15 21.63 14.91
CA THR A 265 3.54 21.16 14.73
C THR A 265 3.82 20.59 13.34
N GLY A 266 2.78 20.34 12.55
CA GLY A 266 2.89 19.76 11.21
C GLY A 266 2.99 20.81 10.12
N SER A 267 3.37 20.35 8.93
CA SER A 267 3.27 21.13 7.70
C SER A 267 2.87 20.26 6.52
N LEU A 268 2.21 20.85 5.52
CA LEU A 268 1.85 20.15 4.28
C LEU A 268 2.35 20.92 3.06
N SER A 269 3.24 20.29 2.30
CA SER A 269 3.77 20.81 1.05
C SER A 269 3.24 19.95 -0.10
N ILE A 270 2.47 20.55 -1.00
CA ILE A 270 1.98 19.94 -2.24
C ILE A 270 2.77 20.57 -3.39
N ASN A 271 3.67 19.79 -3.98
CA ASN A 271 4.68 20.27 -4.92
C ASN A 271 4.49 19.60 -6.29
N GLY A 272 3.48 20.03 -7.04
CA GLY A 272 3.34 19.64 -8.44
C GLY A 272 4.30 20.40 -9.36
N THR A 273 4.26 20.06 -10.64
CA THR A 273 4.87 20.86 -11.72
C THR A 273 3.84 21.19 -12.80
N ALA A 274 4.17 22.08 -13.74
CA ALA A 274 3.29 22.44 -14.84
C ALA A 274 2.85 21.23 -15.70
N THR A 275 3.70 20.19 -15.80
CA THR A 275 3.42 18.97 -16.58
C THR A 275 2.96 17.81 -15.72
N GLU A 276 3.25 17.84 -14.42
CA GLU A 276 2.95 16.76 -13.47
C GLU A 276 2.28 17.36 -12.23
N ARG A 277 1.05 17.85 -12.43
CA ARG A 277 0.24 18.43 -11.38
C ARG A 277 -0.15 17.36 -10.35
N VAL A 278 -0.29 17.77 -9.09
CA VAL A 278 -0.85 16.90 -8.04
C VAL A 278 -2.37 16.96 -8.14
N THR A 279 -3.04 15.82 -8.14
CA THR A 279 -4.52 15.76 -8.12
C THR A 279 -5.02 15.32 -6.76
N ILE A 280 -5.95 16.09 -6.16
CA ILE A 280 -6.70 15.71 -4.95
C ILE A 280 -8.19 15.88 -5.25
N THR A 281 -8.91 14.77 -5.41
CA THR A 281 -10.33 14.79 -5.83
C THR A 281 -11.17 13.89 -4.94
N GLY A 282 -12.49 14.07 -4.94
CA GLY A 282 -13.39 13.04 -4.42
C GLY A 282 -13.32 11.77 -5.27
N ALA A 283 -13.42 10.59 -4.64
CA ALA A 283 -13.50 9.32 -5.37
C ALA A 283 -14.80 9.18 -6.20
N GLN A 284 -15.75 10.10 -6.01
CA GLN A 284 -16.82 10.37 -6.96
C GLN A 284 -16.86 11.87 -7.27
N ALA A 285 -17.20 12.20 -8.50
CA ALA A 285 -17.38 13.56 -8.99
C ALA A 285 -18.69 14.19 -8.45
N ALA A 286 -18.79 14.32 -7.13
CA ALA A 286 -19.92 14.90 -6.42
C ALA A 286 -19.40 16.01 -5.50
N LYS A 287 -19.97 17.22 -5.59
CA LYS A 287 -19.58 18.32 -4.71
C LYS A 287 -19.76 17.89 -3.25
N GLY A 288 -18.73 18.06 -2.42
CA GLY A 288 -18.78 17.70 -1.01
C GLY A 288 -18.68 16.20 -0.74
N TYR A 289 -18.15 15.43 -1.68
CA TYR A 289 -17.91 14.01 -1.47
C TYR A 289 -16.95 13.79 -0.29
N TRP A 290 -15.92 14.62 -0.18
CA TRP A 290 -15.01 14.65 0.97
C TRP A 290 -15.05 16.01 1.68
N ASP A 291 -14.42 16.08 2.85
CA ASP A 291 -14.57 17.23 3.73
C ASP A 291 -13.66 18.40 3.31
N PHE A 292 -12.36 18.36 3.62
CA PHE A 292 -11.44 19.48 3.37
C PHE A 292 -9.97 19.13 3.63
N ILE A 293 -9.09 20.02 3.16
CA ILE A 293 -7.74 20.24 3.68
C ILE A 293 -7.84 21.34 4.73
N TYR A 294 -7.37 21.11 5.95
CA TYR A 294 -7.54 22.02 7.08
C TYR A 294 -6.26 22.33 7.82
N PHE A 295 -5.81 23.59 7.74
CA PHE A 295 -4.70 24.12 8.52
C PHE A 295 -5.19 24.60 9.89
N ASN A 296 -4.75 23.94 10.95
CA ASN A 296 -5.23 24.18 12.32
C ASN A 296 -4.08 24.61 13.23
N ASP A 297 -3.96 25.93 13.42
CA ASP A 297 -2.84 26.58 14.11
C ASP A 297 -1.46 26.21 13.52
N SER A 298 -1.41 25.76 12.26
CA SER A 298 -0.17 25.41 11.56
C SER A 298 0.38 26.65 10.87
N ASN A 299 1.43 27.24 11.44
CA ASN A 299 2.05 28.47 10.93
C ASN A 299 3.40 28.23 10.21
N SER A 300 3.61 27.01 9.71
CA SER A 300 4.87 26.67 9.05
C SER A 300 4.95 27.33 7.67
N PRO A 301 6.07 27.98 7.30
CA PRO A 301 6.25 28.51 5.95
C PRO A 301 6.29 27.41 4.88
N ASN A 302 6.46 26.13 5.29
CA ASN A 302 6.42 24.98 4.39
C ASN A 302 4.99 24.54 4.03
N ASN A 303 3.96 25.19 4.59
CA ASN A 303 2.59 25.00 4.16
C ASN A 303 2.40 25.64 2.79
N GLN A 304 2.42 24.82 1.75
CA GLN A 304 2.44 25.30 0.38
C GLN A 304 1.66 24.39 -0.55
N ILE A 305 0.94 25.00 -1.50
CA ILE A 305 0.18 24.30 -2.54
C ILE A 305 0.58 24.88 -3.90
N LEU A 306 1.38 24.14 -4.66
CA LEU A 306 1.83 24.52 -5.99
C LEU A 306 1.41 23.48 -7.02
N TYR A 307 0.90 23.95 -8.17
CA TYR A 307 0.53 23.09 -9.30
C TYR A 307 -0.38 21.91 -8.89
N ALA A 308 -1.41 22.21 -8.10
CA ALA A 308 -2.35 21.22 -7.60
C ALA A 308 -3.75 21.44 -8.19
N ASP A 309 -4.46 20.36 -8.49
CA ASP A 309 -5.88 20.35 -8.86
C ASP A 309 -6.69 19.72 -7.73
N ILE A 310 -7.47 20.54 -7.03
CA ILE A 310 -8.20 20.14 -5.83
C ILE A 310 -9.71 20.31 -6.09
N SER A 311 -10.47 19.22 -5.99
CA SER A 311 -11.88 19.26 -6.40
C SER A 311 -12.84 18.35 -5.62
N TYR A 312 -14.15 18.64 -5.75
CA TYR A 312 -15.26 17.84 -5.22
C TYR A 312 -15.31 17.67 -3.69
N GLY A 313 -14.62 18.54 -2.95
CA GLY A 313 -14.65 18.59 -1.49
C GLY A 313 -15.63 19.63 -0.94
N GLY A 314 -15.45 20.03 0.32
CA GLY A 314 -16.29 21.00 1.02
C GLY A 314 -17.52 20.39 1.72
N GLY A 315 -17.56 19.07 1.93
CA GLY A 315 -18.73 18.33 2.42
C GLY A 315 -19.06 18.50 3.91
N SER A 316 -18.11 18.95 4.72
CA SER A 316 -18.25 18.92 6.17
C SER A 316 -19.34 19.86 6.68
N SER A 317 -20.23 19.37 7.56
CA SER A 317 -21.25 20.19 8.21
C SER A 317 -20.73 21.02 9.39
N LEU A 318 -19.43 20.98 9.69
CA LEU A 318 -18.82 21.81 10.73
C LEU A 318 -19.07 23.28 10.38
N SER A 319 -19.81 23.98 11.26
CA SER A 319 -20.51 25.24 10.92
C SER A 319 -19.59 26.42 10.59
N ASN A 320 -18.29 26.30 10.85
CA ASN A 320 -17.30 27.33 10.56
C ASN A 320 -16.24 26.89 9.53
N ARG A 321 -16.31 25.67 8.98
CA ARG A 321 -15.40 25.17 7.95
C ARG A 321 -16.15 25.14 6.63
N THR A 322 -16.03 26.20 5.86
CA THR A 322 -16.84 26.40 4.66
C THR A 322 -16.04 26.31 3.37
N GLY A 323 -14.76 25.97 3.41
CA GLY A 323 -13.93 25.82 2.21
C GLY A 323 -13.41 24.39 2.04
N ILE A 324 -13.18 23.96 0.80
CA ILE A 324 -12.43 22.72 0.51
C ILE A 324 -10.97 22.84 1.00
N ILE A 325 -10.42 24.05 1.00
CA ILE A 325 -9.28 24.43 1.83
C ILE A 325 -9.81 25.36 2.93
N SER A 326 -9.53 25.03 4.19
CA SER A 326 -9.93 25.83 5.34
C SER A 326 -8.74 26.08 6.27
N SER A 327 -8.72 27.21 6.96
CA SER A 327 -7.72 27.48 8.00
C SER A 327 -8.36 28.03 9.28
N ARG A 328 -7.66 27.92 10.41
CA ARG A 328 -8.08 28.51 11.69
C ARG A 328 -6.88 28.96 12.52
N GLY A 329 -7.10 30.01 13.32
CA GLY A 329 -6.11 30.48 14.28
C GLY A 329 -4.93 31.08 13.53
N SER A 330 -3.75 31.06 14.14
CA SER A 330 -2.53 31.58 13.53
C SER A 330 -1.97 30.59 12.50
N SER A 331 -2.77 30.22 11.51
CA SER A 331 -2.35 29.33 10.41
C SER A 331 -1.82 30.12 9.22
N PHE A 332 -0.86 29.53 8.51
CA PHE A 332 -0.32 30.05 7.27
C PHE A 332 -0.36 28.98 6.19
N PHE A 333 -0.68 29.35 4.95
CA PHE A 333 -0.33 28.59 3.76
C PHE A 333 -0.15 29.50 2.55
N ALA A 334 0.71 29.11 1.62
CA ALA A 334 0.87 29.78 0.33
C ALA A 334 0.29 28.91 -0.81
N MET A 335 -0.32 29.52 -1.83
CA MET A 335 -0.87 28.78 -2.97
C MET A 335 -0.57 29.48 -4.30
N GLY A 336 -0.14 28.73 -5.31
CA GLY A 336 0.11 29.25 -6.65
C GLY A 336 -0.08 28.20 -7.74
N ASN A 337 -0.37 28.64 -8.96
CA ASN A 337 -0.52 27.79 -10.14
C ASN A 337 -1.50 26.62 -9.94
N SER A 338 -2.49 26.76 -9.05
CA SER A 338 -3.35 25.66 -8.59
C SER A 338 -4.83 25.92 -8.94
N SER A 339 -5.62 24.86 -9.05
CA SER A 339 -7.06 24.95 -9.32
C SER A 339 -7.88 24.42 -8.14
N ILE A 340 -8.91 25.19 -7.74
CA ILE A 340 -9.88 24.78 -6.72
C ILE A 340 -11.27 24.77 -7.35
N THR A 341 -11.82 23.57 -7.56
CA THR A 341 -13.05 23.42 -8.34
C THR A 341 -14.12 22.57 -7.67
N ASN A 342 -15.39 22.83 -8.02
CA ASN A 342 -16.52 22.00 -7.62
C ASN A 342 -16.64 21.75 -6.11
N SER A 343 -16.29 22.73 -5.29
CA SER A 343 -16.57 22.68 -3.85
C SER A 343 -18.08 22.75 -3.58
N MET A 344 -18.58 21.95 -2.63
CA MET A 344 -19.96 22.09 -2.11
C MET A 344 -20.19 23.43 -1.42
N ARG A 345 -19.12 24.15 -1.08
CA ARG A 345 -19.16 25.44 -0.40
C ARG A 345 -18.21 26.42 -1.07
N TYR A 346 -17.31 27.07 -0.31
CA TYR A 346 -16.28 27.93 -0.86
C TYR A 346 -15.07 27.12 -1.36
N GLY A 347 -14.24 27.72 -2.21
CA GLY A 347 -12.91 27.21 -2.51
C GLY A 347 -12.00 27.29 -1.27
N ILE A 348 -11.78 28.50 -0.77
CA ILE A 348 -10.97 28.78 0.42
C ILE A 348 -11.84 29.42 1.50
N THR A 349 -11.63 29.04 2.75
CA THR A 349 -12.14 29.78 3.91
C THR A 349 -11.02 30.06 4.90
N LEU A 350 -10.78 31.33 5.20
CA LEU A 350 -9.80 31.75 6.19
C LEU A 350 -10.49 31.96 7.53
N GLY A 351 -9.95 31.34 8.57
CA GLY A 351 -10.35 31.64 9.94
C GLY A 351 -9.60 32.85 10.49
N ASN A 352 -10.13 33.43 11.57
CA ASN A 352 -9.50 34.55 12.27
C ASN A 352 -7.99 34.32 12.48
N SER A 353 -7.20 35.35 12.16
CA SER A 353 -5.72 35.37 12.30
C SER A 353 -4.96 34.41 11.38
N SER A 354 -5.63 33.75 10.43
CA SER A 354 -4.96 33.00 9.39
C SER A 354 -4.45 33.90 8.27
N THR A 355 -3.37 33.48 7.63
CA THR A 355 -2.79 34.13 6.46
C THR A 355 -2.79 33.15 5.30
N TRP A 356 -3.33 33.58 4.17
CA TRP A 356 -3.12 32.93 2.89
C TRP A 356 -2.26 33.85 2.02
N GLU A 357 -1.16 33.32 1.51
CA GLU A 357 -0.31 34.00 0.53
C GLU A 357 -0.66 33.51 -0.88
N ASP A 358 -1.23 34.40 -1.70
CA ASP A 358 -1.49 34.14 -3.11
C ASP A 358 -0.21 34.36 -3.92
N LEU A 359 0.35 33.26 -4.44
CA LEU A 359 1.54 33.24 -5.28
C LEU A 359 1.22 33.41 -6.78
N GLY A 360 -0.05 33.64 -7.14
CA GLY A 360 -0.49 33.90 -8.51
C GLY A 360 -0.93 32.66 -9.30
N ASP A 361 -1.61 32.91 -10.42
CA ASP A 361 -2.09 31.91 -11.39
C ASP A 361 -2.97 30.80 -10.80
N ASN A 362 -3.78 31.17 -9.81
CA ASN A 362 -4.77 30.27 -9.21
C ASN A 362 -6.12 30.37 -9.94
N GLU A 363 -6.75 29.24 -10.21
CA GLU A 363 -8.03 29.15 -10.88
C GLU A 363 -9.12 28.61 -9.94
N PHE A 364 -10.29 29.25 -9.97
CA PHE A 364 -11.44 28.82 -9.19
C PHE A 364 -12.65 28.67 -10.11
N SER A 365 -13.40 27.58 -9.97
CA SER A 365 -14.64 27.40 -10.74
C SER A 365 -15.61 26.41 -10.09
N GLY A 366 -16.91 26.65 -10.24
CA GLY A 366 -17.95 25.71 -9.77
C GLY A 366 -18.06 25.57 -8.25
N ASN A 367 -17.46 26.46 -7.46
CA ASN A 367 -17.59 26.51 -6.01
C ASN A 367 -18.95 27.11 -5.63
N GLU A 368 -19.77 26.38 -4.86
CA GLU A 368 -21.19 26.70 -4.66
C GLU A 368 -21.45 28.04 -3.95
N LEU A 369 -20.63 28.40 -2.96
CA LEU A 369 -20.83 29.61 -2.16
C LEU A 369 -19.91 30.78 -2.58
N GLY A 370 -18.93 30.52 -3.45
CA GLY A 370 -17.94 31.48 -3.92
C GLY A 370 -16.52 30.93 -3.86
N ASP A 371 -15.55 31.70 -4.33
CA ASP A 371 -14.17 31.21 -4.41
C ASP A 371 -13.43 31.32 -3.08
N ILE A 372 -13.57 32.45 -2.39
CA ILE A 372 -12.85 32.76 -1.14
C ILE A 372 -13.83 33.40 -0.15
N ASN A 373 -13.72 33.02 1.13
CA ASN A 373 -14.38 33.65 2.28
C ASN A 373 -13.33 33.95 3.35
N ASP A 374 -13.18 35.21 3.76
CA ASP A 374 -12.12 35.71 4.64
C ASP A 374 -12.59 36.28 6.00
#